data_AF-A0A2K3IVL3-F1
#
_entry.id   AF-A0A2K3IVL3-F1
#
_cell.length_a   1.000
_cell.length_b   1.000
_cell.length_c   1.000
_cell.angle_alpha   90.00
_cell.angle_beta   90.00
_cell.angle_gamma   90.00
#
_symmetry.space_group_name_H-M   'P 1'
#
loop_
_entity.id
_entity.type
_entity.pdbx_description
1 polymer ?
#
loop_
_entity_poly.entity_id
_entity_poly.type
_entity_poly.pdbx_seq_one_letter_code
_entity_poly.pdbx_strand_id
1 'polypeptide(L)'
;MLCADHCANVAVDALTNNDFSDHFLKKYQKLWVKDFGRELSMGMKFRSFYKRLSDKQFNKYIGFFKKQKVIDIINNYGDIDYPSKILKPLIKKFPLILTSFKSKK
;
A
#
# COMPACT_ATOMS: atom_id res chain seq x y z
N MET A 1 11.50 -10.09 -0.72
CA MET A 1 12.74 -10.57 -0.05
C MET A 1 13.14 -9.68 1.13
N LEU A 2 12.96 -8.36 1.06
CA LEU A 2 13.36 -7.41 2.13
C LEU A 2 12.91 -7.76 3.57
N CYS A 3 11.69 -8.25 3.78
CA CYS A 3 11.28 -8.69 5.13
C CYS A 3 12.07 -9.91 5.63
N ALA A 4 12.40 -10.84 4.74
CA ALA A 4 13.21 -12.00 5.09
C ALA A 4 14.64 -11.57 5.44
N ASP A 5 15.20 -10.60 4.70
CA ASP A 5 16.52 -10.04 4.99
C ASP A 5 16.55 -9.35 6.36
N HIS A 6 15.54 -8.55 6.68
CA HIS A 6 15.41 -7.93 8.01
C HIS A 6 15.28 -8.98 9.12
N CYS A 7 14.51 -10.03 8.89
CA CYS A 7 14.35 -11.12 9.85
C CYS A 7 15.68 -11.85 10.10
N ALA A 8 16.38 -12.23 9.02
CA ALA A 8 17.65 -12.92 9.09
C ALA A 8 18.71 -12.09 9.82
N ASN A 9 18.84 -10.80 9.48
CA ASN A 9 19.80 -9.90 10.12
C ASN A 9 19.52 -9.75 11.62
N VAL A 10 18.26 -9.54 12.01
CA VAL A 10 17.89 -9.42 13.43
C VAL A 10 18.10 -10.73 14.18
N ALA A 11 17.87 -11.88 13.54
CA ALA A 11 18.13 -13.19 14.13
C ALA A 11 19.63 -13.43 14.36
N VAL A 12 20.48 -13.12 13.37
CA VAL A 12 21.94 -13.21 13.50
C VAL A 12 22.45 -12.28 14.60
N ASP A 13 21.94 -11.05 14.66
CA ASP A 13 22.28 -10.10 15.72
C ASP A 13 21.88 -10.62 17.11
N ALA A 14 20.69 -11.20 17.24
CA ALA A 14 20.20 -11.75 18.51
C ALA A 14 21.06 -12.93 18.99
N LEU A 15 21.44 -13.83 18.08
CA LEU A 15 22.36 -14.94 18.36
C LEU A 15 23.74 -14.43 18.80
N THR A 16 24.28 -13.43 18.08
CA THR A 16 25.61 -12.87 18.37
C THR A 16 25.66 -12.17 19.73
N ASN A 17 24.57 -11.49 20.13
CA ASN A 17 24.49 -10.78 21.40
C ASN A 17 23.90 -11.64 22.54
N ASN A 18 23.47 -12.87 22.24
CA ASN A 18 22.70 -13.73 23.15
C ASN A 18 21.50 -13.03 23.81
N ASP A 19 20.83 -12.14 23.06
CA ASP A 19 19.69 -11.34 23.53
C ASP A 19 18.46 -11.63 22.67
N PHE A 20 17.56 -12.45 23.22
CA PHE A 20 16.29 -12.83 22.61
C PHE A 20 15.10 -12.12 23.26
N SER A 21 15.36 -11.04 23.99
CA SER A 21 14.29 -10.26 24.63
C SER A 21 13.37 -9.65 23.58
N ASP A 22 12.11 -9.42 23.96
CA ASP A 22 11.16 -8.63 23.14
C ASP A 22 11.74 -7.26 22.77
N HIS A 23 12.47 -6.65 23.70
CA HIS A 23 13.16 -5.38 23.47
C HIS A 23 14.15 -5.45 22.29
N PHE A 24 14.88 -6.55 22.14
CA PHE A 24 15.81 -6.74 21.04
C PHE A 24 15.07 -7.11 19.75
N LEU A 25 14.17 -8.09 19.80
CA LEU A 25 13.48 -8.63 18.62
C LEU A 25 12.51 -7.63 17.96
N LYS A 26 11.99 -6.63 18.71
CA LYS A 26 11.20 -5.53 18.12
C LYS A 26 11.96 -4.72 17.07
N LYS A 27 13.30 -4.85 16.97
CA LYS A 27 14.09 -4.26 15.87
C LYS A 27 13.57 -4.72 14.50
N TYR A 28 13.25 -6.00 14.35
CA TYR A 28 12.63 -6.52 13.11
C TYR A 28 11.34 -5.78 12.79
N GLN A 29 10.45 -5.66 13.79
CA GLN A 29 9.19 -4.94 13.65
C GLN A 29 9.40 -3.51 13.16
N LYS A 30 10.36 -2.79 13.73
CA LYS A 30 10.69 -1.42 13.32
C LYS A 30 11.18 -1.33 11.87
N LEU A 31 12.04 -2.26 11.46
CA LEU A 31 12.61 -2.28 10.11
C LEU A 31 11.55 -2.53 9.04
N TRP A 32 10.75 -3.60 9.17
CA TRP A 32 9.74 -3.88 8.15
C TRP A 32 8.64 -2.82 8.13
N VAL A 33 8.23 -2.27 9.28
CA VAL A 33 7.23 -1.19 9.33
C VAL A 33 7.76 0.07 8.65
N LYS A 34 9.05 0.39 8.80
CA LYS A 34 9.67 1.53 8.11
C LYS A 34 9.53 1.40 6.60
N ASP A 35 9.70 0.20 6.06
CA ASP A 35 9.73 -0.01 4.61
C ASP A 35 8.34 -0.24 4.00
N PHE A 36 7.46 -0.97 4.69
CA PHE A 36 6.14 -1.38 4.15
C PHE A 36 4.93 -0.83 4.92
N GLY A 37 5.13 -0.26 6.11
CA GLY A 37 4.03 0.18 6.97
C GLY A 37 3.11 1.21 6.29
N ARG A 38 3.67 2.07 5.42
CA ARG A 38 2.89 3.02 4.63
C ARG A 38 1.96 2.34 3.63
N GLU A 39 2.46 1.37 2.86
CA GLU A 39 1.67 0.64 1.87
C GLU A 39 0.55 -0.15 2.55
N LEU A 40 0.86 -0.81 3.66
CA LEU A 40 -0.13 -1.56 4.46
C LEU A 40 -1.21 -0.64 5.04
N SER A 41 -0.82 0.51 5.61
CA SER A 41 -1.78 1.50 6.10
C SER A 41 -2.69 2.01 4.97
N MET A 42 -2.13 2.29 3.80
CA MET A 42 -2.89 2.72 2.63
C MET A 42 -3.85 1.62 2.15
N GLY A 43 -3.39 0.37 2.04
CA GLY A 43 -4.21 -0.77 1.66
C GLY A 43 -5.39 -0.99 2.62
N MET A 44 -5.15 -0.84 3.93
CA MET A 44 -6.20 -0.92 4.94
C MET A 44 -7.24 0.21 4.80
N LYS A 45 -6.80 1.44 4.52
CA LYS A 45 -7.70 2.57 4.21
C LYS A 45 -8.51 2.31 2.94
N PHE A 46 -7.87 1.81 1.89
CA PHE A 46 -8.53 1.46 0.64
C PHE A 46 -9.58 0.36 0.84
N ARG A 47 -9.25 -0.70 1.60
CA ARG A 47 -10.19 -1.76 1.97
C ARG A 47 -11.40 -1.22 2.74
N SER A 48 -11.17 -0.31 3.69
CA SER A 48 -12.25 0.32 4.45
C SER A 48 -13.15 1.18 3.56
N PHE A 49 -12.57 1.94 2.64
CA PHE A 49 -13.29 2.71 1.63
C PHE A 49 -14.12 1.81 0.71
N TYR A 50 -13.49 0.76 0.16
CA TYR A 50 -14.13 -0.21 -0.73
C TYR A 50 -15.36 -0.86 -0.09
N LYS A 51 -15.25 -1.26 1.18
CA LYS A 51 -16.36 -1.84 1.95
C LYS A 51 -17.57 -0.92 2.13
N ARG A 52 -17.40 0.39 1.96
CA ARG A 52 -18.47 1.39 2.11
C ARG A 52 -19.11 1.78 0.78
N LEU A 53 -18.66 1.21 -0.33
CA LEU A 53 -19.20 1.52 -1.65
C LEU A 53 -20.52 0.78 -1.88
N SER A 54 -21.53 1.53 -2.32
CA SER A 54 -22.72 0.94 -2.94
C SER A 54 -22.41 0.44 -4.36
N ASP A 55 -23.24 -0.46 -4.89
CA ASP A 55 -23.09 -0.99 -6.25
C ASP A 55 -23.05 0.12 -7.31
N LYS A 56 -23.86 1.17 -7.14
CA LYS A 56 -23.87 2.33 -8.06
C LYS A 56 -22.52 3.06 -8.06
N GLN A 57 -21.92 3.25 -6.88
CA GLN A 57 -20.61 3.88 -6.76
C GLN A 57 -19.51 2.97 -7.32
N PHE A 58 -19.55 1.68 -6.99
CA PHE A 58 -18.59 0.70 -7.49
C PHE A 58 -18.60 0.64 -9.03
N ASN A 59 -19.77 0.54 -9.65
CA ASN A 59 -19.93 0.54 -11.11
C ASN A 59 -19.38 1.83 -11.75
N LYS A 60 -19.60 3.00 -11.11
CA LYS A 60 -19.03 4.27 -11.57
C LYS A 60 -17.50 4.24 -11.55
N TYR A 61 -16.89 3.73 -10.49
CA TYR A 61 -15.43 3.64 -10.40
C TYR A 61 -14.85 2.63 -11.40
N ILE A 62 -15.48 1.47 -11.57
CA ILE A 62 -15.09 0.49 -12.60
C ILE A 62 -15.14 1.10 -14.00
N GLY A 63 -16.18 1.88 -14.31
CA GLY A 63 -16.26 2.63 -15.57
C GLY A 63 -15.09 3.60 -15.78
N PHE A 64 -14.60 4.23 -14.71
CA PHE A 64 -13.39 5.05 -14.77
C PHE A 64 -12.13 4.22 -15.04
N PHE A 65 -11.95 3.09 -14.34
CA PHE A 65 -10.78 2.21 -14.52
C PHE A 65 -10.72 1.53 -15.89
N LYS A 66 -11.86 1.35 -16.57
CA LYS A 66 -11.93 0.83 -17.95
C LYS A 66 -11.39 1.77 -19.02
N LYS A 67 -11.13 3.05 -18.70
CA LYS A 67 -10.56 3.99 -19.68
C LYS A 67 -9.15 3.54 -20.06
N GLN A 68 -8.85 3.44 -21.36
CA GLN A 68 -7.53 2.98 -21.84
C GLN A 68 -6.38 3.74 -21.19
N LYS A 69 -6.48 5.07 -21.08
CA LYS A 69 -5.48 5.92 -20.40
C LYS A 69 -5.20 5.54 -18.94
N VAL A 70 -6.19 4.99 -18.22
CA VAL A 70 -6.04 4.51 -16.84
C VAL A 70 -5.39 3.12 -16.84
N ILE A 71 -5.82 2.23 -17.73
CA ILE A 71 -5.20 0.91 -17.94
C ILE A 71 -3.72 1.08 -18.26
N ASP A 72 -3.35 2.02 -19.14
CA ASP A 72 -1.95 2.30 -19.47
C ASP A 72 -1.15 2.76 -18.24
N ILE A 73 -1.75 3.53 -17.33
CA ILE A 73 -1.09 3.91 -16.08
C ILE A 73 -0.88 2.69 -15.20
N ILE A 74 -1.88 1.82 -15.08
CA ILE A 74 -1.78 0.59 -14.28
C ILE A 74 -0.72 -0.33 -14.87
N ASN A 75 -0.65 -0.50 -16.18
CA ASN A 75 0.36 -1.36 -16.82
C ASN A 75 1.78 -0.80 -16.67
N ASN A 76 1.95 0.52 -16.70
CA ASN A 76 3.27 1.14 -16.63
C ASN A 76 3.78 1.39 -15.20
N TYR A 77 2.88 1.58 -14.23
CA TYR A 77 3.23 1.98 -12.86
C TYR A 77 2.65 1.05 -11.78
N GLY A 78 1.83 0.08 -12.18
CA GLY A 78 1.22 -0.90 -11.28
C GLY A 78 2.28 -1.79 -10.66
N ASP A 79 2.26 -1.81 -9.34
CA ASP A 79 3.18 -2.58 -8.52
C ASP A 79 2.35 -3.13 -7.37
N ILE A 80 2.24 -4.46 -7.28
CA ILE A 80 1.40 -5.13 -6.29
C ILE A 80 1.95 -4.93 -4.88
N ASP A 81 3.28 -4.83 -4.74
CA ASP A 81 3.95 -4.58 -3.46
C ASP A 81 3.89 -3.10 -3.08
N TYR A 82 3.83 -2.21 -4.08
CA TYR A 82 3.78 -0.76 -3.89
C TYR A 82 2.63 -0.09 -4.64
N PRO A 83 1.36 -0.42 -4.30
CA PRO A 83 0.20 0.10 -5.01
C PRO A 83 0.08 1.63 -4.91
N SER A 84 0.73 2.28 -3.94
CA SER A 84 0.72 3.75 -3.85
C SER A 84 1.36 4.45 -5.05
N LYS A 85 2.26 3.78 -5.77
CA LYS A 85 2.99 4.35 -6.92
C LYS A 85 2.06 4.79 -8.04
N ILE A 86 0.90 4.14 -8.22
CA ILE A 86 -0.08 4.50 -9.25
C ILE A 86 -0.79 5.83 -8.94
N LEU A 87 -0.85 6.25 -7.67
CA LEU A 87 -1.64 7.42 -7.27
C LEU A 87 -1.13 8.70 -7.92
N LYS A 88 0.19 8.92 -7.92
CA LYS A 88 0.82 10.11 -8.52
C LYS A 88 0.54 10.26 -10.02
N PRO A 89 0.82 9.28 -10.89
CA PRO A 89 0.52 9.40 -12.32
C PRO A 89 -0.99 9.49 -12.60
N LEU A 90 -1.82 8.82 -11.79
CA LEU A 90 -3.27 8.87 -11.94
C LEU A 90 -3.84 10.25 -11.61
N ILE A 91 -3.41 10.88 -10.51
CA ILE A 91 -3.80 12.26 -10.16
C ILE A 91 -3.28 13.25 -11.21
N LYS A 92 -2.05 13.07 -11.70
CA LYS A 92 -1.46 13.93 -12.73
C LYS A 92 -2.27 13.90 -14.03
N LYS A 93 -2.75 12.73 -14.47
CA LYS A 93 -3.58 12.60 -15.67
C LYS A 93 -5.06 12.91 -15.44
N PHE A 94 -5.56 12.73 -14.21
CA PHE A 94 -6.97 12.87 -13.86
C PHE A 94 -7.15 13.65 -12.54
N PRO A 95 -6.94 14.97 -12.52
CA PRO A 95 -7.01 15.76 -11.28
C PRO A 95 -8.40 15.72 -10.61
N LEU A 96 -9.47 15.55 -11.39
CA LEU A 96 -10.86 15.41 -10.93
C LEU A 96 -11.15 14.10 -10.17
N ILE A 97 -10.17 13.19 -10.09
CA ILE A 97 -10.29 11.96 -9.30
C ILE A 97 -10.48 12.29 -7.80
N LEU A 98 -9.82 13.36 -7.33
CA LEU A 98 -9.83 13.78 -5.92
C LEU A 98 -11.22 14.24 -5.47
N THR A 99 -12.03 14.78 -6.37
CA THR A 99 -13.40 15.22 -6.07
C THR A 99 -14.39 14.06 -6.15
N SER A 100 -14.14 13.06 -7.01
CA SER A 100 -14.96 11.85 -7.15
C SER A 100 -14.84 10.88 -5.97
N PHE A 101 -13.78 11.02 -5.16
CA PHE A 101 -13.53 10.23 -3.95
C PHE A 101 -13.92 10.93 -2.64
N LYS A 102 -14.42 12.17 -2.68
CA LYS A 102 -15.08 12.76 -1.50
C LYS A 102 -16.45 12.10 -1.32
N SER A 103 -16.52 11.17 -0.37
CA SER A 103 -17.80 10.73 0.18
C SER A 103 -18.57 11.97 0.62
N LYS A 104 -19.77 12.19 0.06
CA LYS A 104 -20.74 13.04 0.75
C LYS A 104 -20.91 12.43 2.15
N LYS A 105 -20.71 13.28 3.15
CA LYS A 105 -20.96 12.97 4.55
C LYS A 105 -22.46 12.88 4.76
#